data_AF-A0A7C2HPF1-F1
#
_entry.id   AF-A0A7C2HPF1-F1
#
_cell.length_a   1.000
_cell.length_b   1.000
_cell.length_c   1.000
_cell.angle_alpha   90.00
_cell.angle_beta   90.00
_cell.angle_gamma   90.00
#
_symmetry.space_group_name_H-M   'P 1'
#
loop_
_entity.id
_entity.type
_entity.pdbx_description
1 polymer ?
#
loop_
_entity_poly.entity_id
_entity_poly.type
_entity_poly.pdbx_seq_one_letter_code
_entity_poly.pdbx_strand_id
1 'polypeptide(L)'
;TVGRMLPLREAGRAISGLPLPQGAVGASGEIGLDEKLQPLPYDTLGFDPEGIAADKQGNLWLVDEYGPFLARVDAASGEIRQRYAPGSGLPAILAARQPNRGFEGVTVTPSGKVVAIVQSTLDVDGRTRHGAVRQFGYPVPAHYSKAGDMKLGDIVALSDSRFAVIEQGKDQDKRMHNDITLIDLTTATALDGKTLADGRALEYGDDAMLAAAGIQLARRTLALDLRALGWTAEKAEGLTLVENNQLALINDNDFGVRSEVQGSTAKLAQLQVAAGQLQNLAGQRQDGARVAIAPNREATELWLITLQKPLHALP
;
A
#
# COMPACT_ATOMS: atom_id res chain seq x y z
N THR A 1 15.59 20.58 -10.66
CA THR A 1 14.52 21.40 -11.26
C THR A 1 13.50 20.47 -11.87
N VAL A 2 12.20 20.68 -11.61
CA VAL A 2 11.13 19.90 -12.26
C VAL A 2 10.99 20.38 -13.71
N GLY A 3 11.21 19.48 -14.67
CA GLY A 3 11.20 19.83 -16.10
C GLY A 3 9.81 19.88 -16.73
N ARG A 4 8.84 19.13 -16.17
CA ARG A 4 7.44 19.10 -16.62
C ARG A 4 6.56 18.57 -15.48
N MET A 5 5.35 19.09 -15.36
CA MET A 5 4.30 18.56 -14.49
C MET A 5 3.13 18.11 -15.37
N LEU A 6 2.69 16.87 -15.17
CA LEU A 6 1.57 16.27 -15.87
C LEU A 6 0.54 15.84 -14.84
N PRO A 7 -0.68 16.40 -14.83
CA PRO A 7 -1.73 15.90 -13.96
C PRO A 7 -2.20 14.53 -14.45
N LEU A 8 -2.57 13.65 -13.53
CA LEU A 8 -3.36 12.47 -13.88
C LEU A 8 -4.73 12.91 -14.38
N ARG A 9 -5.20 12.26 -15.44
CA ARG A 9 -6.49 12.54 -16.07
C ARG A 9 -7.22 11.26 -16.40
N GLU A 10 -8.54 11.28 -16.42
CA GLU A 10 -9.34 10.20 -16.99
C GLU A 10 -10.55 10.78 -17.71
N ALA A 11 -10.78 10.29 -18.94
CA ALA A 11 -11.73 10.86 -19.89
C ALA A 11 -11.52 12.37 -20.08
N GLY A 12 -10.26 12.83 -20.08
CA GLY A 12 -9.87 14.24 -20.22
C GLY A 12 -10.06 15.10 -18.97
N ARG A 13 -10.70 14.60 -17.90
CA ARG A 13 -10.87 15.30 -16.62
C ARG A 13 -9.64 15.09 -15.74
N ALA A 14 -9.10 16.15 -15.16
CA ALA A 14 -8.06 16.01 -14.14
C ALA A 14 -8.60 15.30 -12.90
N ILE A 15 -7.76 14.45 -12.32
CA ILE A 15 -8.05 13.72 -11.09
C ILE A 15 -7.41 14.46 -9.92
N SER A 16 -8.09 14.50 -8.78
CA SER A 16 -7.54 14.96 -7.51
C SER A 16 -7.23 13.79 -6.57
N GLY A 17 -6.45 14.06 -5.52
CA GLY A 17 -6.30 13.17 -4.36
C GLY A 17 -7.41 13.34 -3.32
N LEU A 18 -8.57 13.90 -3.69
CA LEU A 18 -9.71 13.97 -2.76
C LEU A 18 -10.37 12.59 -2.65
N PRO A 19 -10.92 12.23 -1.48
CA PRO A 19 -11.55 10.94 -1.28
C PRO A 19 -12.71 10.68 -2.25
N LEU A 20 -12.95 9.39 -2.51
CA LEU A 20 -14.12 8.94 -3.26
C LEU A 20 -15.41 9.11 -2.42
N PRO A 21 -16.58 9.28 -3.09
CA PRO A 21 -17.86 9.35 -2.39
C PRO A 21 -18.14 8.12 -1.52
N GLN A 22 -18.75 8.32 -0.35
CA GLN A 22 -19.15 7.21 0.52
C GLN A 22 -20.01 6.18 -0.24
N GLY A 23 -19.72 4.90 -0.01
CA GLY A 23 -20.40 3.79 -0.68
C GLY A 23 -19.91 3.50 -2.11
N ALA A 24 -19.06 4.34 -2.69
CA ALA A 24 -18.37 3.99 -3.93
C ALA A 24 -17.38 2.84 -3.70
N VAL A 25 -17.10 2.07 -4.76
CA VAL A 25 -15.99 1.11 -4.73
C VAL A 25 -14.71 1.88 -4.43
N GLY A 26 -13.99 1.47 -3.39
CA GLY A 26 -12.76 2.13 -2.99
C GLY A 26 -12.91 3.26 -1.97
N ALA A 27 -14.11 3.65 -1.56
CA ALA A 27 -14.27 4.69 -0.55
C ALA A 27 -13.56 4.34 0.76
N SER A 28 -12.62 5.17 1.21
CA SER A 28 -11.94 5.04 2.51
C SER A 28 -12.84 5.42 3.68
N GLY A 29 -13.90 6.18 3.41
CA GLY A 29 -14.77 6.78 4.44
C GLY A 29 -14.23 8.09 4.99
N GLU A 30 -13.08 8.54 4.50
CA GLU A 30 -12.49 9.82 4.86
C GLU A 30 -13.30 11.00 4.33
N ILE A 31 -13.15 12.13 5.00
CA ILE A 31 -13.76 13.39 4.61
C ILE A 31 -12.61 14.36 4.37
N GLY A 32 -12.44 14.82 3.14
CA GLY A 32 -11.51 15.90 2.84
C GLY A 32 -11.96 17.18 3.54
N LEU A 33 -11.04 17.89 4.18
CA LEU A 33 -11.31 19.14 4.89
C LEU A 33 -10.41 20.25 4.38
N ASP A 34 -10.94 21.47 4.29
CA ASP A 34 -10.13 22.67 4.07
C ASP A 34 -9.44 23.15 5.36
N GLU A 35 -8.65 24.22 5.27
CA GLU A 35 -7.93 24.79 6.41
C GLU A 35 -8.85 25.38 7.50
N LYS A 36 -10.15 25.52 7.21
CA LYS A 36 -11.20 25.98 8.13
C LYS A 36 -12.09 24.82 8.61
N LEU A 37 -11.65 23.58 8.38
CA LEU A 37 -12.35 22.36 8.72
C LEU A 37 -13.73 22.24 8.05
N GLN A 38 -13.93 22.90 6.91
CA GLN A 38 -15.12 22.70 6.09
C GLN A 38 -14.94 21.47 5.19
N PRO A 39 -15.97 20.63 5.03
CA PRO A 39 -15.92 19.52 4.09
C PRO A 39 -15.63 19.97 2.65
N LEU A 40 -14.65 19.34 2.03
CA LEU A 40 -14.37 19.42 0.61
C LEU A 40 -15.30 18.45 -0.15
N PRO A 41 -15.63 18.74 -1.43
CA PRO A 41 -16.38 17.80 -2.24
C PRO A 41 -15.58 16.51 -2.50
N TYR A 42 -16.26 15.37 -2.56
CA TYR A 42 -15.66 14.14 -3.03
C TYR A 42 -15.31 14.22 -4.53
N ASP A 43 -14.26 13.50 -4.95
CA ASP A 43 -13.94 13.29 -6.35
C ASP A 43 -14.33 11.87 -6.76
N THR A 44 -15.26 11.74 -7.71
CA THR A 44 -15.69 10.41 -8.21
C THR A 44 -14.57 9.63 -8.91
N LEU A 45 -13.48 10.31 -9.28
CA LEU A 45 -12.29 9.70 -9.89
C LEU A 45 -11.07 9.80 -8.96
N GLY A 46 -11.29 10.16 -7.68
CA GLY A 46 -10.26 10.32 -6.66
C GLY A 46 -9.28 9.16 -6.65
N PHE A 47 -8.01 9.49 -6.47
CA PHE A 47 -6.90 8.56 -6.59
C PHE A 47 -5.78 8.98 -5.64
N ASP A 48 -5.36 8.06 -4.79
CA ASP A 48 -4.30 8.21 -3.81
C ASP A 48 -3.09 7.36 -4.26
N PRO A 49 -2.25 7.90 -5.15
CA PRO A 49 -1.24 7.12 -5.85
C PRO A 49 -0.08 6.73 -4.93
N GLU A 50 0.25 5.44 -4.94
CA GLU A 50 1.41 4.89 -4.23
C GLU A 50 2.50 4.47 -5.23
N GLY A 51 2.75 3.16 -5.36
CA GLY A 51 3.73 2.59 -6.25
C GLY A 51 3.53 2.93 -7.73
N ILE A 52 4.66 2.99 -8.45
CA ILE A 52 4.71 3.27 -9.88
C ILE A 52 5.71 2.36 -10.59
N ALA A 53 5.32 1.80 -11.75
CA ALA A 53 6.20 1.01 -12.60
C ALA A 53 6.01 1.33 -14.08
N ALA A 54 7.11 1.34 -14.85
CA ALA A 54 7.04 1.51 -16.29
C ALA A 54 6.99 0.14 -17.01
N ASP A 55 6.17 0.03 -18.06
CA ASP A 55 6.23 -1.11 -18.98
C ASP A 55 7.11 -0.84 -20.20
N LYS A 56 7.38 -1.88 -21.00
CA LYS A 56 8.21 -1.78 -22.22
C LYS A 56 7.55 -0.97 -23.34
N GLN A 57 6.25 -0.70 -23.25
CA GLN A 57 5.49 0.08 -24.21
C GLN A 57 5.48 1.58 -23.84
N GLY A 58 6.10 1.97 -22.72
CA GLY A 58 6.16 3.35 -22.26
C GLY A 58 4.91 3.80 -21.49
N ASN A 59 4.06 2.87 -21.04
CA ASN A 59 3.01 3.20 -20.09
C ASN A 59 3.56 3.16 -18.66
N LEU A 60 2.90 3.90 -17.78
CA LEU A 60 3.09 3.81 -16.34
C LEU A 60 1.94 3.01 -15.74
N TRP A 61 2.26 2.12 -14.81
CA TRP A 61 1.32 1.40 -13.97
C TRP A 61 1.38 2.02 -12.58
N LEU A 62 0.25 2.52 -12.11
CA LEU A 62 0.11 3.12 -10.79
C LEU A 62 -0.88 2.29 -9.96
N VAL A 63 -0.59 2.20 -8.68
CA VAL A 63 -1.51 1.64 -7.69
C VAL A 63 -2.05 2.74 -6.77
N ASP A 64 -3.13 2.43 -6.06
CA ASP A 64 -3.88 3.38 -5.25
C ASP A 64 -4.26 2.81 -3.88
N GLU A 65 -4.17 3.65 -2.84
CA GLU A 65 -4.39 3.26 -1.44
C GLU A 65 -5.88 3.20 -1.06
N TYR A 66 -6.72 4.05 -1.66
CA TYR A 66 -8.17 4.03 -1.42
C TYR A 66 -8.82 2.70 -1.86
N GLY A 67 -8.51 2.30 -3.09
CA GLY A 67 -9.41 1.65 -4.03
C GLY A 67 -9.37 0.14 -4.18
N PRO A 68 -8.39 -0.58 -3.60
CA PRO A 68 -7.06 -0.63 -4.20
C PRO A 68 -7.14 -0.72 -5.74
N PHE A 69 -6.99 0.41 -6.42
CA PHE A 69 -7.08 0.44 -7.89
C PHE A 69 -5.72 0.16 -8.55
N LEU A 70 -5.77 -0.41 -9.76
CA LEU A 70 -4.61 -0.48 -10.65
C LEU A 70 -4.91 0.34 -11.90
N ALA A 71 -4.05 1.30 -12.25
CA ALA A 71 -4.23 2.20 -13.37
C ALA A 71 -3.08 2.07 -14.37
N ARG A 72 -3.42 1.91 -15.66
CA ARG A 72 -2.46 2.06 -16.76
C ARG A 72 -2.57 3.46 -17.34
N VAL A 73 -1.47 4.20 -17.29
CA VAL A 73 -1.36 5.62 -17.61
C VAL A 73 -0.44 5.83 -18.79
N ASP A 74 -0.88 6.66 -19.74
CA ASP A 74 -0.04 7.15 -20.81
C ASP A 74 0.97 8.17 -20.26
N ALA A 75 2.26 7.81 -20.26
CA ALA A 75 3.31 8.62 -19.63
C ALA A 75 3.47 10.03 -20.26
N ALA A 76 3.10 10.18 -21.53
CA ALA A 76 3.28 11.42 -22.28
C ALA A 76 2.20 12.47 -21.97
N SER A 77 1.00 12.01 -21.62
CA SER A 77 -0.19 12.86 -21.40
C SER A 77 -0.70 12.86 -19.96
N GLY A 78 -0.38 11.84 -19.16
CA GLY A 78 -0.98 11.63 -17.83
C GLY A 78 -2.38 11.02 -17.87
N GLU A 79 -2.88 10.63 -19.04
CA GLU A 79 -4.22 10.03 -19.17
C GLU A 79 -4.22 8.57 -18.72
N ILE A 80 -5.06 8.25 -17.74
CA ILE A 80 -5.44 6.90 -17.37
C ILE A 80 -6.21 6.29 -18.54
N ARG A 81 -5.60 5.30 -19.20
CA ARG A 81 -6.19 4.57 -20.33
C ARG A 81 -7.05 3.41 -19.86
N GLN A 82 -6.76 2.89 -18.68
CA GLN A 82 -7.51 1.79 -18.08
C GLN A 82 -7.35 1.83 -16.57
N ARG A 83 -8.47 1.69 -15.86
CA ARG A 83 -8.52 1.55 -14.41
C ARG A 83 -9.20 0.24 -14.06
N TYR A 84 -8.55 -0.57 -13.24
CA TYR A 84 -9.07 -1.81 -12.70
C TYR A 84 -9.42 -1.59 -11.23
N ALA A 85 -10.56 -2.14 -10.82
CA ALA A 85 -11.10 -1.99 -9.47
C ALA A 85 -11.59 -3.34 -8.93
N PRO A 86 -11.76 -3.49 -7.60
CA PRO A 86 -12.40 -4.66 -7.03
C PRO A 86 -13.74 -4.96 -7.71
N GLY A 87 -13.88 -6.17 -8.27
CA GLY A 87 -15.07 -6.60 -9.01
C GLY A 87 -15.18 -6.07 -10.45
N SER A 88 -14.26 -5.20 -10.87
CA SER A 88 -14.13 -4.69 -12.25
C SER A 88 -12.70 -4.87 -12.73
N GLY A 89 -12.39 -6.10 -13.14
CA GLY A 89 -11.06 -6.48 -13.62
C GLY A 89 -10.06 -6.83 -12.51
N LEU A 90 -10.31 -6.50 -11.24
CA LEU A 90 -9.61 -7.07 -10.08
C LEU A 90 -10.53 -8.01 -9.27
N PRO A 91 -9.98 -8.92 -8.45
CA PRO A 91 -10.77 -9.77 -7.55
C PRO A 91 -11.61 -8.93 -6.60
N ALA A 92 -12.88 -9.29 -6.39
CA ALA A 92 -13.80 -8.47 -5.59
C ALA A 92 -13.45 -8.47 -4.10
N ILE A 93 -12.74 -9.50 -3.62
CA ILE A 93 -12.28 -9.61 -2.22
C ILE A 93 -11.40 -8.43 -1.81
N LEU A 94 -10.71 -7.80 -2.76
CA LEU A 94 -9.88 -6.61 -2.51
C LEU A 94 -10.69 -5.42 -1.99
N ALA A 95 -12.03 -5.39 -2.18
CA ALA A 95 -12.88 -4.38 -1.55
C ALA A 95 -12.90 -4.48 -0.01
N ALA A 96 -12.46 -5.61 0.54
CA ALA A 96 -12.32 -5.85 1.97
C ALA A 96 -10.96 -5.38 2.52
N ARG A 97 -10.15 -4.67 1.72
CA ARG A 97 -8.99 -3.96 2.25
C ARG A 97 -9.42 -3.06 3.42
N GLN A 98 -8.54 -2.96 4.41
CA GLN A 98 -8.71 -1.97 5.46
C GLN A 98 -8.55 -0.56 4.84
N PRO A 99 -9.35 0.45 5.26
CA PRO A 99 -9.16 1.82 4.79
C PRO A 99 -7.72 2.32 5.04
N ASN A 100 -7.16 3.09 4.09
CA ASN A 100 -5.77 3.59 4.13
C ASN A 100 -4.75 2.44 4.20
N ARG A 101 -5.04 1.33 3.50
CA ARG A 101 -4.21 0.10 3.42
C ARG A 101 -4.46 -0.64 2.10
N GLY A 102 -4.56 0.10 1.01
CA GLY A 102 -4.85 -0.42 -0.33
C GLY A 102 -3.65 -1.08 -0.99
N PHE A 103 -3.48 -0.87 -2.30
CA PHE A 103 -2.27 -1.32 -2.98
C PHE A 103 -1.15 -0.33 -2.72
N GLU A 104 0.00 -0.86 -2.33
CA GLU A 104 1.18 -0.06 -1.96
C GLU A 104 2.22 -0.07 -3.08
N GLY A 105 2.64 -1.27 -3.48
CA GLY A 105 3.70 -1.47 -4.46
C GLY A 105 3.17 -2.02 -5.78
N VAL A 106 3.87 -1.69 -6.87
CA VAL A 106 3.61 -2.26 -8.20
C VAL A 106 4.89 -2.45 -8.99
N THR A 107 4.95 -3.55 -9.74
CA THR A 107 6.07 -3.83 -10.63
C THR A 107 5.61 -4.47 -11.94
N VAL A 108 6.43 -4.35 -12.97
CA VAL A 108 6.24 -5.02 -14.26
C VAL A 108 7.34 -6.07 -14.44
N THR A 109 6.94 -7.33 -14.54
CA THR A 109 7.86 -8.46 -14.76
C THR A 109 8.48 -8.43 -16.17
N PRO A 110 9.59 -9.16 -16.41
CA PRO A 110 10.21 -9.23 -17.73
C PRO A 110 9.27 -9.68 -18.86
N SER A 111 8.31 -10.56 -18.58
CA SER A 111 7.26 -10.99 -19.52
C SER A 111 6.14 -9.96 -19.73
N GLY A 112 6.11 -8.87 -18.97
CA GLY A 112 5.11 -7.82 -19.06
C GLY A 112 3.88 -8.02 -18.17
N LYS A 113 3.90 -8.98 -17.23
CA LYS A 113 2.86 -9.08 -16.20
C LYS A 113 3.03 -7.96 -15.19
N VAL A 114 1.92 -7.35 -14.80
CA VAL A 114 1.84 -6.36 -13.73
C VAL A 114 1.52 -7.09 -12.43
N VAL A 115 2.28 -6.79 -11.38
CA VAL A 115 2.10 -7.38 -10.05
C VAL A 115 1.98 -6.24 -9.06
N ALA A 116 0.88 -6.23 -8.31
CA ALA A 116 0.62 -5.27 -7.24
C ALA A 116 0.53 -6.00 -5.90
N ILE A 117 0.91 -5.32 -4.82
CA ILE A 117 0.84 -5.84 -3.46
C ILE A 117 -0.09 -4.97 -2.60
N VAL A 118 -0.95 -5.64 -1.82
CA VAL A 118 -1.81 -4.96 -0.83
C VAL A 118 -0.99 -4.75 0.44
N GLN A 119 -1.03 -3.54 1.00
CA GLN A 119 -0.19 -3.14 2.13
C GLN A 119 -0.40 -4.04 3.36
N SER A 120 -1.66 -4.41 3.66
CA SER A 120 -2.03 -5.17 4.85
C SER A 120 -3.00 -6.31 4.52
N THR A 121 -3.15 -7.26 5.45
CA THR A 121 -4.16 -8.31 5.33
C THR A 121 -5.57 -7.73 5.20
N LEU A 122 -6.40 -8.38 4.37
CA LEU A 122 -7.79 -7.99 4.17
C LEU A 122 -8.62 -8.27 5.44
N ASP A 123 -9.64 -7.43 5.66
CA ASP A 123 -10.63 -7.60 6.72
C ASP A 123 -11.93 -8.12 6.10
N VAL A 124 -12.02 -9.45 5.98
CA VAL A 124 -13.02 -10.13 5.14
C VAL A 124 -14.14 -10.76 5.96
N ASP A 125 -15.35 -10.18 5.97
CA ASP A 125 -16.57 -10.81 6.53
C ASP A 125 -17.13 -11.92 5.62
N GLY A 126 -16.28 -12.84 5.14
CA GLY A 126 -16.69 -13.95 4.26
C GLY A 126 -17.06 -13.55 2.82
N ARG A 127 -16.60 -12.38 2.34
CA ARG A 127 -16.89 -11.89 0.97
C ARG A 127 -15.81 -12.32 -0.02
N THR A 128 -15.97 -13.46 -0.68
CA THR A 128 -15.07 -13.90 -1.77
C THR A 128 -15.83 -14.00 -3.10
N ARG A 129 -15.41 -13.24 -4.12
CA ARG A 129 -15.89 -13.39 -5.50
C ARG A 129 -14.74 -13.31 -6.49
N HIS A 130 -14.82 -14.15 -7.52
CA HIS A 130 -13.71 -14.47 -8.42
C HIS A 130 -13.53 -13.45 -9.55
N GLY A 131 -12.28 -13.27 -9.98
CA GLY A 131 -11.88 -12.46 -11.13
C GLY A 131 -10.81 -13.18 -11.96
N ALA A 132 -10.38 -12.59 -13.07
CA ALA A 132 -9.37 -13.17 -13.99
C ALA A 132 -7.90 -12.93 -13.56
N VAL A 133 -7.69 -12.28 -12.42
CA VAL A 133 -6.37 -11.96 -11.84
C VAL A 133 -5.98 -13.05 -10.87
N ARG A 134 -4.70 -13.45 -10.85
CA ARG A 134 -4.18 -14.44 -9.90
C ARG A 134 -3.75 -13.82 -8.59
N GLN A 135 -4.26 -14.34 -7.49
CA GLN A 135 -3.82 -13.99 -6.13
C GLN A 135 -2.86 -15.04 -5.56
N PHE A 136 -1.90 -14.60 -4.76
CA PHE A 136 -0.98 -15.47 -4.02
C PHE A 136 -0.90 -15.00 -2.58
N GLY A 137 -0.82 -15.94 -1.64
CA GLY A 137 -0.69 -15.62 -0.22
C GLY A 137 0.74 -15.30 0.15
N TYR A 138 0.92 -14.26 0.96
CA TYR A 138 2.20 -13.83 1.52
C TYR A 138 2.36 -14.40 2.95
N PRO A 139 3.47 -15.07 3.28
CA PRO A 139 3.68 -15.62 4.62
C PRO A 139 4.08 -14.52 5.61
N VAL A 140 3.44 -14.48 6.78
CA VAL A 140 3.81 -13.56 7.87
C VAL A 140 5.00 -14.15 8.65
N PRO A 141 6.09 -13.40 8.86
CA PRO A 141 7.21 -13.85 9.69
C PRO A 141 6.80 -14.12 11.13
N ALA A 142 7.41 -15.14 11.74
CA ALA A 142 7.10 -15.59 13.09
C ALA A 142 7.37 -14.55 14.20
N HIS A 143 8.12 -13.48 13.93
CA HIS A 143 8.39 -12.44 14.93
C HIS A 143 7.22 -11.44 15.08
N TYR A 144 6.30 -11.37 14.12
CA TYR A 144 5.06 -10.59 14.29
C TYR A 144 4.03 -11.39 15.06
N SER A 145 3.37 -10.76 16.04
CA SER A 145 2.34 -11.43 16.84
C SER A 145 1.08 -11.73 16.04
N LYS A 146 0.77 -10.89 15.06
CA LYS A 146 -0.37 -11.03 14.15
C LYS A 146 -0.04 -10.40 12.80
N ALA A 147 -0.74 -10.84 11.75
CA ALA A 147 -0.52 -10.36 10.39
C ALA A 147 -0.65 -8.84 10.25
N GLY A 148 -1.57 -8.21 10.99
CA GLY A 148 -1.78 -6.76 10.98
C GLY A 148 -0.67 -5.93 11.64
N ASP A 149 0.32 -6.55 12.28
CA ASP A 149 1.51 -5.84 12.79
C ASP A 149 2.55 -5.61 11.68
N MET A 150 2.44 -6.36 10.57
CA MET A 150 3.28 -6.26 9.39
C MET A 150 2.57 -5.46 8.30
N LYS A 151 3.36 -4.66 7.57
CA LYS A 151 2.96 -4.00 6.34
C LYS A 151 3.95 -4.32 5.23
N LEU A 152 3.45 -4.36 4.00
CA LEU A 152 4.27 -4.40 2.81
C LEU A 152 4.39 -2.98 2.25
N GLY A 153 5.62 -2.57 1.93
CA GLY A 153 5.92 -1.32 1.21
C GLY A 153 5.83 -1.54 -0.30
N ASP A 154 6.91 -1.26 -1.02
CA ASP A 154 6.99 -1.47 -2.48
C ASP A 154 7.64 -2.80 -2.90
N ILE A 155 7.52 -3.12 -4.19
CA ILE A 155 7.91 -4.38 -4.82
C ILE A 155 8.70 -4.13 -6.11
N VAL A 156 9.72 -4.93 -6.34
CA VAL A 156 10.46 -4.96 -7.61
C VAL A 156 10.59 -6.37 -8.16
N ALA A 157 10.30 -6.55 -9.46
CA ALA A 157 10.46 -7.83 -10.13
C ALA A 157 11.94 -8.17 -10.36
N LEU A 158 12.31 -9.40 -10.01
CA LEU A 158 13.61 -10.01 -10.32
C LEU A 158 13.50 -11.02 -11.46
N SER A 159 12.32 -11.64 -11.60
CA SER A 159 11.92 -12.51 -12.71
C SER A 159 10.39 -12.48 -12.86
N ASP A 160 9.83 -13.39 -13.66
CA ASP A 160 8.36 -13.56 -13.75
C ASP A 160 7.72 -14.24 -12.53
N SER A 161 8.54 -14.78 -11.62
CA SER A 161 8.07 -15.47 -10.40
C SER A 161 8.83 -15.08 -9.13
N ARG A 162 9.90 -14.27 -9.22
CA ARG A 162 10.69 -13.81 -8.06
C ARG A 162 10.66 -12.28 -7.95
N PHE A 163 10.52 -11.80 -6.72
CA PHE A 163 10.38 -10.39 -6.40
C PHE A 163 11.20 -10.04 -5.16
N ALA A 164 11.64 -8.79 -5.04
CA ALA A 164 12.00 -8.21 -3.75
C ALA A 164 10.88 -7.29 -3.28
N VAL A 165 10.58 -7.35 -1.99
CA VAL A 165 9.48 -6.63 -1.35
C VAL A 165 10.01 -5.97 -0.07
N ILE A 166 9.58 -4.75 0.20
CA ILE A 166 9.76 -4.14 1.51
C ILE A 166 8.76 -4.75 2.48
N GLU A 167 9.26 -5.27 3.60
CA GLU A 167 8.45 -5.70 4.74
C GLU A 167 8.80 -4.85 5.95
N GLN A 168 7.80 -4.38 6.69
CA GLN A 168 8.04 -3.50 7.82
C GLN A 168 6.95 -3.59 8.88
N GLY A 169 7.30 -3.25 10.12
CA GLY A 169 6.37 -3.29 11.23
C GLY A 169 7.06 -3.39 12.58
N LYS A 170 6.26 -3.26 13.65
CA LYS A 170 6.75 -3.44 15.02
C LYS A 170 6.41 -4.86 15.48
N ASP A 171 7.40 -5.59 15.98
CA ASP A 171 7.17 -6.91 16.56
C ASP A 171 6.48 -6.85 17.94
N GLN A 172 6.33 -8.02 18.56
CA GLN A 172 5.76 -8.18 19.89
C GLN A 172 6.47 -7.34 20.97
N ASP A 173 7.79 -7.13 20.81
CA ASP A 173 8.65 -6.37 21.71
C ASP A 173 8.73 -4.89 21.33
N LYS A 174 7.91 -4.45 20.37
CA LYS A 174 7.86 -3.10 19.80
C LYS A 174 9.14 -2.69 19.08
N ARG A 175 10.00 -3.64 18.72
CA ARG A 175 11.15 -3.38 17.86
C ARG A 175 10.66 -3.18 16.43
N MET A 176 11.09 -2.10 15.80
CA MET A 176 10.79 -1.81 14.41
C MET A 176 11.69 -2.65 13.49
N HIS A 177 11.08 -3.24 12.47
CA HIS A 177 11.75 -3.98 11.39
C HIS A 177 11.52 -3.25 10.08
N ASN A 178 12.55 -3.18 9.25
CA ASN A 178 12.48 -2.74 7.87
C ASN A 178 13.39 -3.69 7.09
N ASP A 179 12.78 -4.60 6.35
CA ASP A 179 13.44 -5.72 5.71
C ASP A 179 13.24 -5.65 4.19
N ILE A 180 14.27 -6.06 3.45
CA ILE A 180 14.12 -6.44 2.06
C ILE A 180 14.07 -7.95 1.98
N THR A 181 12.95 -8.43 1.47
CA THR A 181 12.61 -9.86 1.46
C THR A 181 12.40 -10.34 0.03
N LEU A 182 12.94 -11.51 -0.28
CA LEU A 182 12.72 -12.20 -1.54
C LEU A 182 11.49 -13.07 -1.45
N ILE A 183 10.62 -12.91 -2.45
CA ILE A 183 9.39 -13.68 -2.61
C ILE A 183 9.49 -14.51 -3.89
N ASP A 184 9.23 -15.81 -3.77
CA ASP A 184 9.21 -16.75 -4.89
C ASP A 184 7.84 -17.43 -5.00
N LEU A 185 7.19 -17.24 -6.15
CA LEU A 185 5.86 -17.75 -6.48
C LEU A 185 5.89 -19.08 -7.23
N THR A 186 7.06 -19.65 -7.51
CA THR A 186 7.21 -20.82 -8.41
C THR A 186 6.42 -22.04 -7.94
N THR A 187 6.33 -22.26 -6.62
CA THR A 187 5.54 -23.34 -6.02
C THR A 187 4.29 -22.83 -5.31
N ALA A 188 4.01 -21.53 -5.38
CA ALA A 188 2.88 -20.93 -4.69
C ALA A 188 1.56 -21.32 -5.38
N THR A 189 0.55 -21.58 -4.57
CA THR A 189 -0.79 -21.88 -5.07
C THR A 189 -1.51 -20.59 -5.42
N ALA A 190 -2.02 -20.49 -6.65
CA ALA A 190 -2.94 -19.41 -7.01
C ALA A 190 -4.24 -19.56 -6.19
N LEU A 191 -4.66 -18.50 -5.52
CA LEU A 191 -5.76 -18.51 -4.55
C LEU A 191 -7.15 -18.33 -5.20
N ASP A 192 -7.20 -18.12 -6.50
CA ASP A 192 -8.43 -17.80 -7.22
C ASP A 192 -9.43 -18.95 -7.08
N GLY A 193 -10.61 -18.64 -6.53
CA GLY A 193 -11.65 -19.65 -6.33
C GLY A 193 -11.46 -20.52 -5.11
N LYS A 194 -10.43 -20.28 -4.28
CA LYS A 194 -10.12 -21.13 -3.15
C LYS A 194 -10.66 -20.56 -1.85
N THR A 195 -11.10 -21.46 -0.98
CA THR A 195 -11.55 -21.22 0.38
C THR A 195 -10.91 -22.26 1.29
N LEU A 196 -11.06 -22.08 2.60
CA LEU A 196 -10.74 -23.12 3.56
C LEU A 196 -11.69 -24.33 3.37
N ALA A 197 -11.31 -25.47 3.94
CA ALA A 197 -12.09 -26.70 3.85
C ALA A 197 -13.49 -26.58 4.48
N ASP A 198 -13.67 -25.65 5.42
CA ASP A 198 -14.95 -25.34 6.06
C ASP A 198 -15.77 -24.27 5.30
N GLY A 199 -15.28 -23.82 4.14
CA GLY A 199 -15.94 -22.83 3.29
C GLY A 199 -15.66 -21.37 3.64
N ARG A 200 -14.91 -21.08 4.71
CA ARG A 200 -14.52 -19.70 5.07
C ARG A 200 -13.45 -19.14 4.12
N ALA A 201 -13.35 -17.81 4.08
CA ALA A 201 -12.27 -17.11 3.39
C ALA A 201 -10.89 -17.50 3.95
N LEU A 202 -9.85 -17.44 3.12
CA LEU A 202 -8.51 -17.93 3.46
C LEU A 202 -7.85 -17.12 4.60
N GLU A 203 -8.26 -15.86 4.78
CA GLU A 203 -7.79 -14.93 5.82
C GLU A 203 -8.14 -15.40 7.24
N TYR A 204 -9.11 -16.32 7.39
CA TYR A 204 -9.43 -16.93 8.68
C TYR A 204 -8.60 -18.17 9.01
N GLY A 205 -7.76 -18.64 8.08
CA GLY A 205 -7.01 -19.87 8.21
C GLY A 205 -5.65 -19.66 8.86
N ASP A 206 -5.27 -20.55 9.76
CA ASP A 206 -3.88 -20.74 10.15
C ASP A 206 -3.14 -21.62 9.12
N ASP A 207 -1.84 -21.84 9.33
CA ASP A 207 -1.00 -22.66 8.44
C ASP A 207 -1.55 -24.07 8.24
N ALA A 208 -2.13 -24.69 9.28
CA ALA A 208 -2.66 -26.04 9.20
C ALA A 208 -3.95 -26.07 8.35
N MET A 209 -4.83 -25.09 8.52
CA MET A 209 -6.05 -24.95 7.73
C MET A 209 -5.74 -24.67 6.25
N LEU A 210 -4.76 -23.81 5.97
CA LEU A 210 -4.30 -23.53 4.61
C LEU A 210 -3.71 -24.77 3.95
N ALA A 211 -2.86 -25.51 4.66
CA ALA A 211 -2.28 -26.77 4.17
C ALA A 211 -3.36 -27.83 3.90
N ALA A 212 -4.36 -27.95 4.78
CA ALA A 212 -5.50 -28.87 4.59
C ALA A 212 -6.36 -28.49 3.37
N ALA A 213 -6.43 -27.20 3.04
CA ALA A 213 -7.06 -26.69 1.80
C ALA A 213 -6.16 -26.81 0.56
N GLY A 214 -4.96 -27.40 0.67
CA GLY A 214 -3.99 -27.53 -0.41
C GLY A 214 -3.40 -26.19 -0.86
N ILE A 215 -3.34 -25.20 0.04
CA ILE A 215 -2.75 -23.89 -0.21
C ILE A 215 -1.30 -23.90 0.21
N GLN A 216 -0.42 -23.63 -0.76
CA GLN A 216 0.97 -23.29 -0.50
C GLN A 216 1.17 -21.78 -0.70
N LEU A 217 1.59 -21.09 0.37
CA LEU A 217 1.96 -19.67 0.31
C LEU A 217 3.25 -19.46 -0.50
N ALA A 218 3.53 -18.21 -0.87
CA ALA A 218 4.80 -17.85 -1.49
C ALA A 218 5.98 -18.21 -0.57
N ARG A 219 7.12 -18.58 -1.16
CA ARG A 219 8.35 -18.78 -0.39
C ARG A 219 8.97 -17.42 -0.07
N ARG A 220 9.32 -17.21 1.19
CA ARG A 220 9.91 -15.98 1.72
C ARG A 220 11.34 -16.23 2.20
N THR A 221 12.29 -15.40 1.75
CA THR A 221 13.68 -15.39 2.24
C THR A 221 14.07 -13.96 2.61
N LEU A 222 14.55 -13.73 3.84
CA LEU A 222 15.12 -12.43 4.21
C LEU A 222 16.41 -12.20 3.40
N ALA A 223 16.50 -11.06 2.69
CA ALA A 223 17.71 -10.68 1.97
C ALA A 223 18.52 -9.61 2.71
N LEU A 224 17.87 -8.57 3.24
CA LEU A 224 18.53 -7.48 3.97
C LEU A 224 17.69 -7.08 5.19
N ASP A 225 18.35 -6.92 6.32
CA ASP A 225 17.83 -6.21 7.49
C ASP A 225 18.35 -4.76 7.40
N LEU A 226 17.48 -3.81 7.04
CA LEU A 226 17.89 -2.41 6.85
C LEU A 226 18.26 -1.77 8.19
N ARG A 227 17.65 -2.19 9.30
CA ARG A 227 17.96 -1.68 10.64
C ARG A 227 19.40 -2.06 11.03
N ALA A 228 19.82 -3.28 10.71
CA ALA A 228 21.21 -3.72 10.91
C ALA A 228 22.23 -2.93 10.05
N LEU A 229 21.79 -2.34 8.93
CA LEU A 229 22.60 -1.48 8.08
C LEU A 229 22.58 -0.01 8.49
N GLY A 230 21.76 0.36 9.48
CA GLY A 230 21.68 1.72 10.04
C GLY A 230 20.47 2.54 9.59
N TRP A 231 19.47 1.93 8.93
CA TRP A 231 18.23 2.62 8.55
C TRP A 231 17.47 3.12 9.79
N THR A 232 17.16 4.42 9.82
CA THR A 232 16.53 5.06 10.98
C THR A 232 15.07 5.42 10.78
N ALA A 233 14.66 5.79 9.57
CA ALA A 233 13.27 6.15 9.24
C ALA A 233 12.28 5.07 9.66
N GLU A 234 11.04 5.45 10.03
CA GLU A 234 10.02 4.47 10.42
C GLU A 234 9.62 3.64 9.19
N LYS A 235 9.32 4.30 8.07
CA LYS A 235 8.75 3.68 6.88
C LYS A 235 9.76 3.66 5.74
N ALA A 236 10.09 2.49 5.22
CA ALA A 236 10.69 2.34 3.89
C ALA A 236 9.55 2.07 2.92
N GLU A 237 9.43 2.84 1.84
CA GLU A 237 8.26 2.72 0.97
C GLU A 237 8.57 2.74 -0.52
N GLY A 238 9.60 3.42 -1.01
CA GLY A 238 10.00 3.27 -2.42
C GLY A 238 11.11 2.24 -2.59
N LEU A 239 10.98 1.33 -3.57
CA LEU A 239 11.99 0.32 -3.88
C LEU A 239 12.19 0.19 -5.40
N THR A 240 13.43 0.30 -5.87
CA THR A 240 13.73 -0.08 -7.25
C THR A 240 15.11 -0.71 -7.41
N LEU A 241 15.27 -1.46 -8.49
CA LEU A 241 16.53 -2.05 -8.92
C LEU A 241 17.14 -1.13 -9.98
N VAL A 242 18.25 -0.47 -9.66
CA VAL A 242 18.93 0.47 -10.58
C VAL A 242 19.80 -0.31 -11.58
N GLU A 243 20.44 -1.38 -11.10
CA GLU A 243 21.24 -2.33 -11.86
C GLU A 243 21.10 -3.72 -11.20
N ASN A 244 21.66 -4.79 -11.79
CA ASN A 244 21.49 -6.16 -11.30
C ASN A 244 21.89 -6.40 -9.83
N ASN A 245 22.72 -5.54 -9.24
CA ASN A 245 23.20 -5.65 -7.86
C ASN A 245 23.07 -4.34 -7.05
N GLN A 246 22.28 -3.36 -7.51
CA GLN A 246 22.09 -2.11 -6.75
C GLN A 246 20.60 -1.82 -6.53
N LEU A 247 20.24 -1.63 -5.27
CA LEU A 247 18.90 -1.21 -4.85
C LEU A 247 18.90 0.27 -4.51
N ALA A 248 17.87 0.98 -4.95
CA ALA A 248 17.52 2.29 -4.44
C ALA A 248 16.30 2.18 -3.53
N LEU A 249 16.38 2.77 -2.34
CA LEU A 249 15.31 2.80 -1.37
C LEU A 249 15.07 4.23 -0.87
N ILE A 250 13.82 4.59 -0.67
CA ILE A 250 13.44 5.88 -0.09
C ILE A 250 12.40 5.69 1.01
N ASN A 251 12.48 6.52 2.05
CA ASN A 251 11.48 6.52 3.10
C ASN A 251 10.23 7.32 2.70
N ASP A 252 9.09 6.93 3.25
CA ASP A 252 7.98 7.85 3.38
C ASP A 252 8.10 8.59 4.71
N ASN A 253 8.30 9.90 4.62
CA ASN A 253 8.44 10.80 5.75
C ASN A 253 7.22 11.70 5.94
N ASP A 254 6.05 11.32 5.41
CA ASP A 254 4.79 12.09 5.47
C ASP A 254 5.01 13.55 5.01
N PHE A 255 5.77 13.74 3.94
CA PHE A 255 6.17 15.05 3.39
C PHE A 255 6.93 15.96 4.38
N GLY A 256 7.50 15.39 5.44
CA GLY A 256 8.19 16.12 6.52
C GLY A 256 7.26 16.83 7.50
N VAL A 257 5.95 16.51 7.48
CA VAL A 257 4.94 17.18 8.29
C VAL A 257 4.10 16.20 9.12
N ARG A 258 3.43 16.74 10.13
CA ARG A 258 2.42 16.04 10.93
C ARG A 258 1.33 17.01 11.34
N SER A 259 0.15 16.47 11.60
CA SER A 259 -0.94 17.23 12.21
C SER A 259 -0.76 17.30 13.73
N GLU A 260 -1.11 18.42 14.33
CA GLU A 260 -1.17 18.61 15.78
C GLU A 260 -2.40 19.41 16.20
N VAL A 261 -2.79 19.29 17.47
CA VAL A 261 -3.85 20.08 18.08
C VAL A 261 -3.21 21.19 18.91
N GLN A 262 -3.57 22.43 18.62
CA GLN A 262 -3.18 23.60 19.41
C GLN A 262 -4.39 24.14 20.16
N GLY A 263 -4.20 24.66 21.38
CA GLY A 263 -5.29 25.22 22.19
C GLY A 263 -6.18 24.19 22.90
N SER A 264 -5.84 22.90 22.84
CA SER A 264 -6.46 21.82 23.62
C SER A 264 -5.41 20.75 23.98
N THR A 265 -5.68 19.97 25.03
CA THR A 265 -4.88 18.80 25.41
C THR A 265 -5.37 17.51 24.75
N ALA A 266 -6.48 17.56 24.01
CA ALA A 266 -7.01 16.42 23.26
C ALA A 266 -6.04 16.00 22.15
N LYS A 267 -5.93 14.69 21.93
CA LYS A 267 -5.22 14.13 20.77
C LYS A 267 -6.12 14.13 19.54
N LEU A 268 -5.56 14.19 18.33
CA LEU A 268 -6.33 14.14 17.08
C LEU A 268 -7.29 12.94 17.02
N ALA A 269 -6.84 11.75 17.43
CA ALA A 269 -7.67 10.55 17.47
C ALA A 269 -8.85 10.61 18.46
N GLN A 270 -8.94 11.65 19.28
CA GLN A 270 -10.04 11.89 20.22
C GLN A 270 -10.97 13.02 19.74
N LEU A 271 -10.72 13.54 18.54
CA LEU A 271 -11.45 14.65 17.95
C LEU A 271 -12.19 14.20 16.70
N GLN A 272 -13.28 14.91 16.42
CA GLN A 272 -14.05 14.83 15.20
C GLN A 272 -14.39 16.26 14.74
N VAL A 273 -14.72 16.39 13.46
CA VAL A 273 -15.22 17.64 12.90
C VAL A 273 -16.71 17.53 12.68
N ALA A 274 -17.48 18.46 13.24
CA ALA A 274 -18.91 18.59 13.00
C ALA A 274 -19.26 20.06 12.81
N ALA A 275 -19.98 20.36 11.72
CA ALA A 275 -20.36 21.72 11.33
C ALA A 275 -19.17 22.72 11.33
N GLY A 276 -18.00 22.27 10.85
CA GLY A 276 -16.80 23.11 10.79
C GLY A 276 -16.10 23.36 12.12
N GLN A 277 -16.43 22.59 13.16
CA GLN A 277 -15.89 22.78 14.51
C GLN A 277 -15.29 21.49 15.05
N LEU A 278 -14.20 21.61 15.80
CA LEU A 278 -13.62 20.50 16.54
C LEU A 278 -14.50 20.17 17.75
N GLN A 279 -14.84 18.89 17.85
CA GLN A 279 -15.53 18.30 18.99
C GLN A 279 -14.75 17.09 19.47
N ASN A 280 -14.85 16.75 20.75
CA ASN A 280 -14.42 15.43 21.20
C ASN A 280 -15.41 14.34 20.72
N LEU A 281 -15.06 13.07 20.91
CA LEU A 281 -15.92 11.94 20.52
C LEU A 281 -17.28 11.89 21.24
N ALA A 282 -17.46 12.67 22.33
CA ALA A 282 -18.75 12.83 23.01
C ALA A 282 -19.57 14.01 22.46
N GLY A 283 -19.13 14.66 21.38
CA GLY A 283 -19.79 15.81 20.75
C GLY A 283 -19.56 17.15 21.46
N GLN A 284 -18.68 17.21 22.47
CA GLN A 284 -18.39 18.45 23.18
C GLN A 284 -17.39 19.30 22.39
N ARG A 285 -17.80 20.53 22.08
CA ARG A 285 -16.97 21.51 21.38
C ARG A 285 -15.66 21.79 22.10
N GLN A 286 -14.58 21.89 21.33
CA GLN A 286 -13.24 22.22 21.80
C GLN A 286 -12.93 23.67 21.45
N ASP A 287 -13.46 24.60 22.24
CA ASP A 287 -13.27 26.03 21.99
C ASP A 287 -11.81 26.46 22.11
N GLY A 288 -11.36 27.24 21.13
CA GLY A 288 -9.95 27.65 21.02
C GLY A 288 -9.01 26.58 20.46
N ALA A 289 -9.49 25.34 20.29
CA ALA A 289 -8.73 24.29 19.64
C ALA A 289 -8.67 24.50 18.13
N ARG A 290 -7.52 24.18 17.52
CA ARG A 290 -7.36 24.11 16.07
C ARG A 290 -6.44 22.95 15.68
N VAL A 291 -6.66 22.41 14.49
CA VAL A 291 -5.67 21.55 13.82
C VAL A 291 -4.63 22.45 13.19
N ALA A 292 -3.36 22.17 13.44
CA ALA A 292 -2.23 22.84 12.84
C ALA A 292 -1.28 21.82 12.22
N ILE A 293 -0.46 22.28 11.28
CA ILE A 293 0.62 21.48 10.68
C ILE A 293 1.92 21.84 11.39
N ALA A 294 2.66 20.83 11.81
CA ALA A 294 3.98 20.98 12.40
C ALA A 294 4.99 20.09 11.68
N PRO A 295 6.30 20.42 11.70
CA PRO A 295 7.33 19.51 11.19
C PRO A 295 7.33 18.20 11.98
N ASN A 296 7.37 17.05 11.30
CA ASN A 296 7.62 15.76 11.95
C ASN A 296 9.13 15.51 12.21
N ARG A 297 9.99 16.30 11.53
CA ARG A 297 11.47 16.28 11.61
C ARG A 297 12.11 14.99 11.06
N GLU A 298 11.34 14.17 10.34
CA GLU A 298 11.88 13.02 9.63
C GLU A 298 12.45 13.48 8.28
N ALA A 299 13.75 13.29 8.09
CA ALA A 299 14.42 13.68 6.85
C ALA A 299 14.06 12.70 5.73
N THR A 300 14.10 13.17 4.48
CA THR A 300 14.12 12.26 3.33
C THR A 300 15.45 11.53 3.31
N GLU A 301 15.40 10.21 3.35
CA GLU A 301 16.52 9.29 3.26
C GLU A 301 16.44 8.55 1.92
N LEU A 302 17.40 8.76 1.03
CA LEU A 302 17.59 7.96 -0.19
C LEU A 302 18.84 7.10 -0.02
N TRP A 303 18.65 5.78 0.01
CA TRP A 303 19.73 4.81 0.15
C TRP A 303 20.02 4.15 -1.19
N LEU A 304 21.30 4.04 -1.53
CA LEU A 304 21.78 3.18 -2.61
C LEU A 304 22.58 2.03 -2.00
N ILE A 305 22.03 0.83 -2.05
CA ILE A 305 22.65 -0.37 -1.48
C ILE A 305 23.25 -1.18 -2.61
N THR A 306 24.58 -1.31 -2.62
CA THR A 306 25.30 -2.15 -3.59
C THR A 306 25.58 -3.52 -2.98
N LEU A 307 25.06 -4.55 -3.61
CA LEU A 307 25.19 -5.94 -3.19
C LEU A 307 26.44 -6.58 -3.79
N GLN A 308 27.11 -7.43 -3.01
CA GLN A 308 28.26 -8.21 -3.46
C GLN A 308 27.89 -9.26 -4.53
N LYS A 309 26.61 -9.65 -4.57
CA LYS A 309 26.04 -10.57 -5.56
C LYS A 309 24.74 -9.98 -6.10
N PRO A 310 24.38 -10.25 -7.36
CA PRO A 310 23.09 -9.84 -7.89
C PRO A 310 21.93 -10.36 -7.05
N LEU A 311 20.90 -9.54 -6.88
CA LEU A 311 19.76 -9.87 -6.01
C LEU A 311 19.02 -11.13 -6.49
N HIS A 312 18.91 -11.32 -7.81
CA HIS A 312 18.30 -12.52 -8.41
C HIS A 312 19.09 -13.81 -8.14
N ALA A 313 20.37 -13.70 -7.77
CA ALA A 313 21.24 -14.83 -7.45
C ALA A 313 21.23 -15.18 -5.95
N LEU A 314 20.54 -14.40 -5.11
CA LEU A 314 20.31 -14.74 -3.72
C LEU A 314 19.26 -15.87 -3.60
N PRO A 315 19.43 -16.77 -2.61
CA PRO A 315 18.60 -17.97 -2.44
C PRO A 315 17.14 -17.70 -2.04
#